data_AF-A0A2R8BNX1-F1
#
_entry.id   AF-A0A2R8BNX1-F1
#
_cell.length_a   1.000
_cell.length_b   1.000
_cell.length_c   1.000
_cell.angle_alpha   90.00
_cell.angle_beta   90.00
_cell.angle_gamma   90.00
#
_symmetry.space_group_name_H-M   'P 1'
#
loop_
_entity.id
_entity.type
_entity.pdbx_description
1 polymer ?
#
loop_
_entity_poly.entity_id
_entity_poly.type
_entity_poly.pdbx_seq_one_letter_code
_entity_poly.pdbx_strand_id
1 'polypeptide(L)' 'MTKTFPLIALSLSLLLFGCAEPGRYPISGEECAPTDPVMDLDAADCMPVPSSAT' A
#
# COMPACT_ATOMS: atom_id res chain seq x y z
N MET A 1 24.05 -23.85 -10.24
CA MET A 1 22.59 -23.52 -10.20
C MET A 1 22.35 -22.42 -9.17
N THR A 2 22.58 -21.14 -9.49
CA THR A 2 22.30 -20.01 -8.55
C THR A 2 21.88 -18.71 -9.25
N LYS A 3 21.91 -18.67 -10.59
CA LYS A 3 21.78 -17.44 -11.37
C LYS A 3 20.32 -17.03 -11.66
N THR A 4 19.35 -17.88 -11.35
CA THR A 4 17.91 -17.64 -11.51
C THR A 4 17.25 -17.08 -10.24
N PHE A 5 17.90 -17.21 -9.08
CA PHE A 5 17.40 -16.71 -7.79
C PHE A 5 17.02 -15.21 -7.80
N PRO A 6 17.83 -14.28 -8.36
CA PRO A 6 17.46 -12.86 -8.33
C PRO A 6 16.23 -12.55 -9.20
N LEU A 7 15.98 -13.31 -10.27
CA LEU A 7 14.81 -13.14 -11.12
C LEU A 7 13.53 -13.56 -10.41
N ILE A 8 13.58 -14.65 -9.63
CA ILE A 8 12.45 -15.11 -8.81
C ILE A 8 12.13 -14.08 -7.72
N ALA A 9 13.15 -13.58 -7.01
CA ALA A 9 12.96 -12.57 -5.98
C ALA A 9 12.34 -11.29 -6.52
N LEU A 10 12.80 -10.80 -7.69
CA LEU A 10 12.23 -9.63 -8.34
C LEU A 10 10.76 -9.85 -8.71
N SER A 11 10.42 -11.00 -9.32
CA SER A 11 9.04 -11.30 -9.69
C SER A 11 8.10 -11.37 -8.49
N LEU A 12 8.59 -11.84 -7.34
CA LEU A 12 7.80 -11.91 -6.11
C LEU A 12 7.48 -10.50 -5.59
N SER A 13 8.42 -9.56 -5.63
CA SER A 13 8.21 -8.19 -5.17
C SER A 13 7.11 -7.45 -5.92
N LEU A 14 6.90 -7.72 -7.22
CA LEU A 14 5.81 -7.11 -7.97
C LEU A 14 4.43 -7.56 -7.50
N LEU A 15 4.31 -8.75 -6.90
CA LEU A 15 3.05 -9.27 -6.36
C LEU A 15 2.63 -8.59 -5.04
N LEU A 16 3.55 -7.91 -4.36
CA LEU A 16 3.23 -7.16 -3.13
C LEU A 16 2.68 -5.76 -3.41
N PHE A 17 2.78 -5.25 -4.64
CA PHE A 17 2.16 -3.99 -5.04
C PHE A 17 0.70 -4.25 -5.43
N GLY A 18 -0.16 -4.50 -4.42
CA GLY A 18 -1.60 -4.48 -4.62
C GLY A 18 -2.07 -3.03 -4.77
N CYS A 19 -2.50 -2.63 -5.97
CA CYS A 19 -3.19 -1.35 -6.14
C CYS A 19 -4.55 -1.41 -5.45
N ALA A 20 -4.87 -0.40 -4.65
CA ALA A 20 -6.21 -0.23 -4.11
C ALA A 20 -7.16 0.20 -5.24
N GLU A 21 -8.38 -0.35 -5.26
CA GLU A 21 -9.44 0.10 -6.17
C GLU A 21 -9.92 1.49 -5.72
N PRO A 22 -9.94 2.51 -6.61
CA PRO A 22 -10.41 3.85 -6.26
C PRO A 22 -11.85 3.85 -5.73
N GLY A 23 -12.12 4.64 -4.70
CA GLY A 23 -13.47 4.79 -4.15
C GLY A 23 -13.97 3.60 -3.33
N ARG A 24 -13.09 2.63 -2.99
CA ARG A 24 -13.39 1.56 -2.04
C ARG A 24 -12.31 1.45 -0.97
N TYR A 25 -12.69 1.06 0.23
CA TYR A 25 -11.72 0.89 1.31
C TYR A 25 -10.82 -0.34 1.03
N PRO A 26 -9.48 -0.22 1.19
CA PRO A 26 -8.54 -1.27 0.78
C PRO A 26 -8.60 -2.55 1.65
N ILE A 27 -9.20 -2.49 2.84
CA ILE A 27 -9.27 -3.63 3.77
C ILE A 27 -10.64 -4.33 3.73
N SER A 28 -11.74 -3.58 3.83
CA SER A 28 -13.09 -4.15 3.81
C SER A 28 -13.65 -4.33 2.40
N GLY A 29 -13.18 -3.54 1.43
CA GLY A 29 -13.74 -3.49 0.09
C GLY A 29 -15.11 -2.84 0.02
N GLU A 30 -15.58 -2.11 1.03
CA GLU A 30 -16.84 -1.35 0.99
C GLU A 30 -16.69 -0.05 0.16
N GLU A 31 -17.80 0.52 -0.32
CA GLU A 31 -17.79 1.82 -1.02
C GLU A 31 -17.49 2.96 -0.04
N CYS A 32 -16.63 3.89 -0.47
CA CYS A 32 -16.40 5.12 0.28
C CYS A 32 -17.66 5.99 0.28
N ALA A 33 -17.90 6.70 1.39
CA ALA A 33 -18.93 7.74 1.40
C ALA A 33 -18.52 8.91 0.49
N PRO A 34 -19.48 9.63 -0.14
CA PRO A 34 -19.20 10.66 -1.15
C PRO A 34 -18.44 11.90 -0.63
N THR A 35 -18.21 12.02 0.68
CA THR A 35 -17.42 13.10 1.30
C THR A 35 -16.55 12.52 2.42
N ASP A 36 -16.12 11.28 2.27
CA ASP A 36 -15.25 10.65 3.24
C ASP A 36 -13.86 11.33 3.20
N PRO A 37 -13.32 11.81 4.33
CA PRO A 37 -11.98 12.41 4.38
C PRO A 37 -10.87 11.46 3.93
N VAL A 38 -11.11 10.15 3.90
CA VAL A 38 -10.16 9.14 3.44
C VAL A 38 -9.99 9.17 1.91
N MET A 39 -10.89 9.80 1.14
CA MET A 39 -10.77 9.89 -0.32
C MET A 39 -9.54 10.68 -0.79
N ASP A 40 -9.12 11.68 0.00
CA ASP A 40 -7.96 12.52 -0.28
C ASP A 40 -6.72 12.09 0.53
N LEU A 41 -6.80 10.97 1.27
CA LEU A 41 -5.72 10.48 2.12
C LEU A 41 -4.73 9.64 1.31
N ASP A 42 -3.49 10.08 1.20
CA ASP A 42 -2.42 9.33 0.55
C ASP A 42 -1.60 8.54 1.59
N ALA A 43 -1.00 7.43 1.16
CA ALA A 43 -0.12 6.65 2.03
C ALA A 43 1.08 7.46 2.53
N ALA A 44 1.55 8.46 1.78
CA ALA A 44 2.61 9.37 2.18
C ALA A 44 2.21 10.33 3.31
N ASP A 45 0.91 10.52 3.56
CA ASP A 45 0.44 11.30 4.72
C ASP A 45 0.62 10.53 6.03
N CYS A 46 0.75 9.20 5.95
CA CYS A 46 0.88 8.30 7.10
C CYS A 46 2.36 8.01 7.43
N MET A 47 3.18 9.05 7.55
CA MET A 47 4.58 8.86 7.94
C MET A 47 4.69 8.51 9.43
N PRO A 48 5.45 7.45 9.80
CA PRO A 48 5.74 7.17 11.19
C PRO A 48 6.43 8.37 11.83
N VAL A 49 5.86 8.92 12.90
CA VAL A 49 6.61 9.87 13.74
C VAL A 49 7.83 9.14 14.31
N PRO A 50 9.04 9.72 14.22
CA PRO A 50 10.22 9.11 14.80
C PRO A 50 10.01 8.96 16.31
N SER A 51 10.23 7.76 16.83
CA SER A 51 10.04 7.41 18.25
C SER A 51 10.95 8.18 19.21
N SER A 52 11.83 9.04 18.71
CA SER A 52 12.76 9.87 19.46
C SER A 52 12.25 11.30 19.70
N ALA A 53 10.99 11.61 19.36
CA ALA A 53 10.40 12.94 19.53
C ALA A 53 9.67 13.12 20.88
N THR A 54 10.06 12.40 21.94
CA THR A 54 9.57 12.59 23.33
C THR A 54 10.72 12.95 24.25
#